data_AF-A0A7V6SI74-F1
#
_entry.id   AF-A0A7V6SI74-F1
#
_cell.length_a   1.000
_cell.length_b   1.000
_cell.length_c   1.000
_cell.angle_alpha   90.00
_cell.angle_beta   90.00
_cell.angle_gamma   90.00
#
_symmetry.space_group_name_H-M   'P 1'
#
loop_
_entity.id
_entity.type
_entity.pdbx_description
1 polymer ?
#
loop_
_entity_poly.entity_id
_entity_poly.type
_entity_poly.pdbx_seq_one_letter_code
_entity_poly.pdbx_strand_id
1 'polypeptide(L)'
;MRLDSRLLADAFQDDPLFVKVLPNEARRRRVLPWLMGRNVSLAERVGGAGVKLETNNESNLGFYGHLGLTQVAHHRENGLDEWLLRRPPSEG
;
A
#
# COMPACT_ATOMS: atom_id res chain seq x y z
N MET A 1 -12.23 -5.77 -9.20
CA MET A 1 -10.90 -6.42 -9.07
C MET A 1 -10.50 -6.39 -7.60
N ARG A 2 -10.30 -7.54 -6.95
CA ARG A 2 -9.96 -7.64 -5.50
C ARG A 2 -8.49 -7.24 -5.31
N LEU A 3 -8.15 -6.53 -4.23
CA LEU A 3 -6.74 -6.29 -3.86
C LEU A 3 -6.13 -7.61 -3.38
N ASP A 4 -5.12 -8.10 -4.09
CA ASP A 4 -4.37 -9.28 -3.64
C ASP A 4 -3.32 -8.87 -2.61
N SER A 5 -3.39 -9.44 -1.42
CA SER A 5 -2.49 -9.16 -0.32
C SER A 5 -1.06 -9.62 -0.56
N ARG A 6 -0.85 -10.65 -1.38
CA ARG A 6 0.50 -11.07 -1.79
C ARG A 6 1.13 -10.05 -2.72
N LEU A 7 0.34 -9.57 -3.69
CA LEU A 7 0.82 -8.57 -4.65
C LEU A 7 1.26 -7.30 -3.92
N LEU A 8 0.45 -6.81 -2.96
CA LEU A 8 0.83 -5.67 -2.13
C LEU A 8 2.10 -5.95 -1.31
N ALA A 9 2.20 -7.13 -0.70
CA ALA A 9 3.37 -7.46 0.10
C ALA A 9 4.68 -7.46 -0.70
N ASP A 10 4.65 -7.89 -1.96
CA ASP A 10 5.81 -7.83 -2.84
C ASP A 10 6.23 -6.38 -3.11
N ALA A 11 5.28 -5.46 -3.33
CA ALA A 11 5.59 -4.04 -3.56
C ALA A 11 6.16 -3.34 -2.31
N PHE A 12 5.73 -3.76 -1.11
CA PHE A 12 6.23 -3.22 0.16
C PHE A 12 7.44 -3.97 0.72
N GLN A 13 7.93 -5.01 0.02
CA GLN A 13 8.99 -5.87 0.52
C GLN A 13 10.30 -5.10 0.76
N ASP A 14 10.60 -4.10 -0.04
CA ASP A 14 11.83 -3.29 0.11
C ASP A 14 11.52 -1.81 0.38
N ASP A 15 10.28 -1.52 0.80
CA ASP A 15 9.90 -0.18 1.24
C ASP A 15 10.74 0.24 2.46
N PRO A 16 11.36 1.44 2.46
CA PRO A 16 12.25 1.89 3.54
C PRO A 16 11.63 1.85 4.93
N LEU A 17 10.31 2.09 5.06
CA LEU A 17 9.61 1.97 6.33
C LEU A 17 9.59 0.52 6.82
N PHE A 18 9.26 -0.43 5.95
CA PHE A 18 9.20 -1.84 6.31
C PHE A 18 10.58 -2.48 6.47
N VAL A 19 11.60 -2.01 5.76
CA VAL A 19 13.00 -2.38 6.02
C VAL A 19 13.44 -1.89 7.41
N LYS A 20 13.03 -0.69 7.82
CA LYS A 20 13.34 -0.15 9.15
C LYS A 20 12.61 -0.88 10.28
N VAL A 21 11.31 -1.17 10.11
CA VAL A 21 10.45 -1.79 11.13
C VAL A 21 10.60 -3.31 11.19
N LEU A 22 10.85 -3.96 10.05
CA LEU A 22 11.08 -5.40 9.91
C LEU A 22 12.42 -5.67 9.19
N PRO A 23 13.57 -5.42 9.85
CA PRO A 23 14.89 -5.45 9.20
C PRO A 23 15.30 -6.84 8.70
N ASN A 24 14.81 -7.90 9.34
CA ASN A 24 15.06 -9.27 8.87
C ASN A 24 14.21 -9.58 7.62
N GLU A 25 14.87 -9.72 6.47
CA GLU A 25 14.23 -9.99 5.17
C GLU A 25 13.34 -11.22 5.18
N ALA A 26 13.83 -12.35 5.72
CA ALA A 26 13.08 -13.60 5.77
C ALA A 26 11.82 -13.48 6.64
N ARG A 27 11.90 -12.74 7.74
CA ARG A 27 10.74 -12.42 8.58
C ARG A 27 9.79 -11.48 7.86
N ARG A 28 10.31 -10.47 7.16
CA ARG A 28 9.52 -9.49 6.40
C ARG A 28 8.71 -10.16 5.28
N ARG A 29 9.32 -11.05 4.50
CA ARG A 29 8.62 -11.88 3.49
C ARG A 29 7.48 -12.72 4.06
N ARG A 30 7.61 -13.19 5.30
CA ARG A 30 6.56 -13.98 5.97
C ARG A 30 5.43 -13.12 6.53
N VAL A 31 5.74 -11.93 7.05
CA VAL A 31 4.79 -11.10 7.81
C VAL A 31 4.01 -10.14 6.91
N LEU A 32 4.65 -9.56 5.89
CA LEU A 32 4.03 -8.55 5.02
C LEU A 32 2.75 -9.03 4.32
N PRO A 33 2.67 -10.24 3.75
CA PRO A 33 1.44 -10.73 3.12
C PRO A 33 0.25 -10.78 4.07
N TRP A 34 0.49 -11.21 5.32
CA TRP A 34 -0.54 -11.22 6.34
C TRP A 34 -0.96 -9.79 6.72
N LEU A 35 0.01 -8.90 6.94
CA LEU A 35 -0.25 -7.51 7.31
C LEU A 35 -1.05 -6.77 6.24
N MET A 36 -0.65 -6.90 4.98
CA MET A 36 -1.36 -6.30 3.84
C MET A 36 -2.76 -6.89 3.69
N GLY A 37 -2.91 -8.20 3.91
CA GLY A 37 -4.23 -8.84 3.93
C GLY A 37 -5.15 -8.30 5.02
N ARG A 38 -4.62 -7.99 6.21
CA ARG A 38 -5.38 -7.35 7.30
C ARG A 38 -5.79 -5.92 6.94
N ASN A 39 -4.91 -5.12 6.35
CA ASN A 39 -5.21 -3.76 5.92
C ASN A 39 -6.31 -3.74 4.84
N VAL A 40 -6.21 -4.60 3.83
CA VAL A 40 -7.24 -4.75 2.79
C VAL A 40 -8.57 -5.22 3.38
N SER A 41 -8.54 -6.26 4.21
CA SER A 41 -9.76 -6.81 4.84
C SER A 41 -10.43 -5.78 5.75
N LEU A 42 -9.64 -4.96 6.46
CA LEU A 42 -10.17 -3.87 7.27
C LEU A 42 -10.81 -2.82 6.36
N ALA A 43 -10.10 -2.34 5.34
CA ALA A 43 -10.63 -1.35 4.39
C ALA A 43 -11.93 -1.81 3.70
N GLU A 44 -12.04 -3.10 3.36
CA GLU A 44 -13.27 -3.69 2.83
C GLU A 44 -14.39 -3.75 3.89
N ARG A 45 -14.09 -4.08 5.15
CA ARG A 45 -15.08 -4.21 6.25
C ARG A 45 -15.64 -2.88 6.75
N VAL A 46 -14.82 -1.82 6.82
CA VAL A 46 -15.32 -0.47 7.15
C VAL A 46 -16.05 0.20 5.98
N GLY A 47 -16.19 -0.50 4.84
CA GLY A 47 -17.19 -0.31 3.79
C GLY A 47 -17.79 1.09 3.72
N GLY A 48 -17.05 2.05 3.14
CA GLY A 48 -17.61 3.40 2.95
C GLY A 48 -16.68 4.46 2.38
N ALA A 49 -15.37 4.40 2.63
CA ALA A 49 -14.47 5.51 2.28
C ALA A 49 -13.58 5.28 1.04
N GLY A 50 -13.57 4.07 0.49
CA GLY A 50 -12.55 3.64 -0.47
C GLY A 50 -11.21 3.33 0.20
N VAL A 51 -10.21 2.92 -0.58
CA VAL A 51 -8.85 2.64 -0.10
C VAL A 51 -8.02 3.91 -0.23
N LYS A 52 -7.35 4.32 0.85
CA LYS A 52 -6.28 5.33 0.83
C LYS A 52 -4.94 4.66 1.10
N LEU A 53 -3.92 5.08 0.38
CA LEU A 53 -2.55 4.62 0.54
C LEU A 53 -1.61 5.81 0.45
N GLU A 54 -0.69 5.93 1.40
CA GLU A 54 0.43 6.86 1.36
C GLU A 54 1.70 6.04 1.10
N THR A 55 2.54 6.51 0.17
CA THR A 55 3.82 5.86 -0.16
C THR A 55 4.87 6.93 -0.35
N ASN A 56 6.10 6.63 0.05
CA ASN A 56 7.27 7.48 -0.21
C ASN A 56 8.16 6.92 -1.32
N ASN A 57 7.68 5.89 -2.03
CA ASN A 57 8.39 5.23 -3.10
C ASN A 57 7.70 5.44 -4.45
N GLU A 58 8.20 6.42 -5.22
CA GLU A 58 7.68 6.77 -6.56
C GLU A 58 7.65 5.56 -7.52
N SER A 59 8.64 4.66 -7.43
CA SER A 59 8.73 3.51 -8.33
C SER A 59 7.54 2.56 -8.23
N ASN A 60 6.82 2.59 -7.10
CA ASN A 60 5.64 1.76 -6.87
C ASN A 60 4.34 2.39 -7.39
N LEU A 61 4.33 3.64 -7.86
CA LEU A 61 3.11 4.31 -8.34
C LEU A 61 2.45 3.56 -9.50
N GLY A 62 3.24 3.12 -10.47
CA GLY A 62 2.74 2.34 -11.61
C GLY A 62 2.11 1.03 -11.15
N PHE A 63 2.71 0.37 -10.16
CA PHE A 63 2.18 -0.85 -9.56
C PHE A 63 0.83 -0.60 -8.87
N TYR A 64 0.70 0.45 -8.06
CA TYR A 64 -0.57 0.79 -7.40
C TYR A 64 -1.66 1.21 -8.39
N GLY A 65 -1.27 1.80 -9.53
CA GLY A 65 -2.17 2.05 -10.67
C GLY A 65 -2.86 0.79 -11.18
N HIS A 66 -2.12 -0.32 -11.31
CA HIS A 66 -2.68 -1.61 -11.74
C HIS A 66 -3.69 -2.21 -10.73
N LEU A 67 -3.63 -1.77 -9.46
CA LEU A 67 -4.58 -2.15 -8.41
C LEU A 67 -5.83 -1.26 -8.35
N GLY A 68 -5.91 -0.29 -9.27
CA GLY A 68 -7.00 0.69 -9.37
C GLY A 68 -6.86 1.85 -8.39
N LEU A 69 -5.69 2.07 -7.78
CA LEU A 69 -5.43 3.28 -7.01
C LEU A 69 -4.95 4.38 -7.94
N THR A 70 -5.50 5.58 -7.78
CA THR A 70 -5.12 6.78 -8.51
C THR A 70 -4.45 7.76 -7.56
N GLN A 71 -3.35 8.38 -7.98
CA GLN A 71 -2.74 9.46 -7.22
C GLN A 71 -3.74 10.63 -7.10
N VAL A 72 -3.88 11.15 -5.88
CA VAL A 72 -4.75 12.31 -5.58
C VAL A 72 -3.98 13.47 -4.99
N ALA A 73 -2.80 13.23 -4.40
CA ALA A 73 -1.88 14.27 -3.96
C ALA A 73 -0.43 13.79 -3.95
N HIS A 74 0.50 14.73 -3.98
CA HIS A 74 1.93 14.52 -3.73
C HIS A 74 2.45 15.67 -2.88
N HIS A 75 3.15 15.33 -1.81
CA HIS A 75 3.73 16.27 -0.87
C HIS A 75 5.22 15.97 -0.72
N ARG A 76 5.99 17.00 -0.41
CA ARG A 76 7.38 16.86 -0.02
C ARG A 76 7.59 17.51 1.34
N GLU A 77 7.92 16.70 2.34
CA GLU A 77 8.10 17.16 3.71
C GLU A 77 9.40 16.58 4.28
N ASN A 78 10.23 17.43 4.90
CA ASN A 78 11.52 17.03 5.48
C ASN A 78 12.46 16.25 4.53
N GLY A 79 12.38 16.53 3.22
CA GLY A 79 13.19 15.87 2.20
C GLY A 79 12.69 14.48 1.76
N LEU A 80 11.53 14.05 2.26
CA LEU A 80 10.84 12.85 1.83
C LEU A 80 9.66 13.23 0.94
N ASP A 81 9.58 12.58 -0.21
CA ASP A 81 8.41 12.65 -1.07
C ASP A 81 7.35 11.67 -0.56
N GLU A 82 6.08 12.08 -0.58
CA GLU A 82 4.93 11.29 -0.18
C GLU A 82 3.80 11.44 -1.20
N TRP A 83 3.37 10.32 -1.77
CA TRP A 83 2.26 10.25 -2.70
C TRP A 83 1.05 9.64 -2.00
N LEU A 84 -0.06 10.38 -2.04
CA LEU A 84 -1.37 9.90 -1.59
C LEU A 84 -2.11 9.33 -2.79
N LEU A 85 -2.49 8.06 -2.70
CA LEU A 85 -3.32 7.37 -3.67
C LEU A 85 -4.67 6.99 -3.07
N ARG A 86 -5.70 7.03 -3.91
CA ARG A 86 -7.05 6.63 -3.55
C ARG A 86 -7.65 5.72 -4.60
N ARG A 87 -8.39 4.71 -4.13
CA ARG A 87 -9.37 3.98 -4.92
C ARG A 87 -10.76 4.17 -4.32
N PRO A 88 -11.78 4.61 -5.08
CA PRO A 88 -13.14 4.72 -4.56
C PRO A 88 -13.67 3.34 -4.11
N PRO A 89 -14.67 3.29 -3.22
CA PRO A 89 -15.34 2.03 -2.91
C PRO A 89 -15.95 1.45 -4.18
N SER A 90 -15.92 0.12 -4.31
CA SER A 90 -16.64 -0.56 -5.39
C SER A 90 -18.14 -0.28 -5.21
N GLU A 91 -18.80 0.29 -6.21
CA GLU A 91 -20.27 0.31 -6.22
C GLU A 91 -20.75 -1.15 -6.27
N GLY A 92 -21.59 -1.51 -5.29
CA GLY A 92 -22.19 -2.83 -5.17
C GLY A 92 -23.36 -2.99 -6.13
#